data_AF-A6MGQ6-F1
#
_entry.id   AF-A6MGQ6-F1
#
_cell.length_a   1.000
_cell.length_b   1.000
_cell.length_c   1.000
_cell.angle_alpha   90.00
_cell.angle_beta   90.00
_cell.angle_gamma   90.00
#
_symmetry.space_group_name_H-M   'P 1'
#
loop_
_entity.id
_entity.type
_entity.pdbx_description
1 polymer ?
#
loop_
_entity_poly.entity_id
_entity_poly.type
_entity_poly.pdbx_seq_one_letter_code
_entity_poly.pdbx_strand_id
1 'polypeptide(L)' 'MQWFYQRPGGSLVRLLYNPSGTKQSGRLTSTTVVKERSSSLHISSSQTTDSGTYFCAMEP' A
#
# COMPACT_ATOMS: atom_id res chain seq x y z
N MET A 1 -10.05 -1.29 0.71
CA MET A 1 -8.65 -1.67 1.02
C MET A 1 -7.73 -0.50 0.74
N GLN A 2 -6.92 -0.13 1.72
CA GLN A 2 -6.14 1.10 1.73
C GLN A 2 -4.73 0.80 2.23
N TRP A 3 -3.72 1.37 1.57
CA TRP A 3 -2.33 1.26 1.98
C TRP A 3 -1.84 2.56 2.58
N PHE A 4 -1.01 2.42 3.61
CA PHE A 4 -0.39 3.52 4.34
C PHE A 4 1.09 3.25 4.53
N TYR A 5 1.82 4.34 4.73
CA TYR A 5 3.25 4.34 5.00
C TYR A 5 3.55 5.19 6.22
N GLN A 6 4.46 4.71 7.06
CA GLN A 6 4.97 5.44 8.20
C GLN A 6 6.50 5.41 8.20
N ARG A 7 7.10 6.60 8.16
CA ARG A 7 8.54 6.76 8.45
C ARG A 7 8.81 6.51 9.94
N PRO A 8 10.00 6.03 10.32
CA PRO A 8 10.40 5.97 11.72
C PRO A 8 10.20 7.34 12.39
N GLY A 9 9.41 7.39 13.47
CA GLY A 9 9.07 8.63 14.19
C GLY A 9 8.10 9.58 13.48
N GLY A 10 7.57 9.22 12.31
CA GLY A 10 6.64 10.02 11.52
C GLY A 10 5.17 9.69 11.74
N SER A 11 4.30 10.50 11.13
CA SER A 11 2.86 10.24 11.07
C SER A 11 2.52 9.22 9.96
N LEU A 12 1.34 8.62 10.09
CA LEU A 12 0.80 7.70 9.10
C LEU A 12 0.32 8.49 7.85
N VAL A 13 0.83 8.15 6.67
CA VAL A 13 0.47 8.79 5.40
C VAL A 13 -0.27 7.79 4.51
N ARG A 14 -1.39 8.19 3.92
CA ARG A 14 -2.13 7.37 2.95
C ARG A 14 -1.34 7.29 1.63
N LEU A 15 -0.97 6.08 1.21
CA LEU A 15 -0.31 5.83 -0.07
C LEU A 15 -1.33 5.74 -1.21
N LEU A 16 -2.28 4.81 -1.10
CA LEU A 16 -3.27 4.56 -2.15
C LEU A 16 -4.53 3.90 -1.59
N TYR A 17 -5.64 4.15 -2.27
CA TYR A 17 -6.92 3.47 -2.06
C TYR A 17 -7.21 2.55 -3.25
N ASN A 18 -7.29 1.24 -3.00
CA ASN A 18 -7.60 0.21 -3.99
C ASN A 18 -8.56 -0.83 -3.40
N PRO A 19 -9.89 -0.66 -3.56
CA PRO A 19 -10.87 -1.58 -3.01
C PRO A 19 -10.93 -2.93 -3.73
N SER A 20 -10.55 -3.01 -5.02
CA SER A 20 -10.58 -4.25 -5.80
C SER A 20 -9.73 -4.14 -7.08
N GLY A 21 -9.20 -5.28 -7.54
CA GLY A 21 -8.41 -5.35 -8.76
C GLY A 21 -7.02 -4.73 -8.61
N THR A 22 -6.40 -4.38 -9.73
CA THR A 22 -5.04 -3.82 -9.77
C THR A 22 -5.08 -2.32 -9.99
N LYS A 23 -4.35 -1.57 -9.17
CA LYS A 23 -4.19 -0.13 -9.28
C LYS A 23 -2.72 0.24 -9.24
N GLN A 24 -2.28 1.01 -10.24
CA GLN A 24 -0.93 1.55 -10.32
C GLN A 24 -0.93 3.06 -10.07
N SER A 25 0.04 3.54 -9.29
CA SER A 25 0.28 4.95 -9.01
C SER A 25 1.79 5.18 -8.92
N GLY A 26 2.37 5.74 -9.97
CA GLY A 26 3.82 5.91 -10.08
C GLY A 26 4.55 4.57 -9.95
N ARG A 27 5.37 4.46 -8.90
CA ARG A 27 6.17 3.26 -8.55
C ARG A 27 5.39 2.22 -7.74
N LEU A 28 4.17 2.54 -7.31
CA LEU A 28 3.34 1.66 -6.47
C LEU A 28 2.31 0.93 -7.32
N THR A 29 2.29 -0.39 -7.24
CA THR A 29 1.23 -1.23 -7.81
C THR A 29 0.59 -2.01 -6.69
N SER A 30 -0.70 -1.81 -6.47
CA SER A 30 -1.48 -2.60 -5.51
C SER A 30 -2.44 -3.52 -6.24
N THR A 31 -2.55 -4.75 -5.77
CA THR A 31 -3.54 -5.72 -6.26
C THR A 31 -4.38 -6.17 -5.08
N THR A 32 -5.70 -6.01 -5.16
CA THR A 32 -6.64 -6.43 -4.10
C THR A 32 -7.57 -7.50 -4.64
N VAL A 33 -7.56 -8.68 -3.99
CA VAL A 33 -8.45 -9.80 -4.31
C VAL A 33 -9.50 -9.89 -3.21
N VAL A 34 -10.67 -9.29 -3.47
CA VAL A 34 -11.75 -9.16 -2.46
C VAL A 34 -12.21 -10.51 -1.94
N LYS A 35 -12.35 -11.52 -2.82
CA LYS A 35 -12.77 -12.87 -2.44
C LYS A 35 -11.81 -13.54 -1.46
N GLU A 36 -10.53 -13.23 -1.55
CA GLU A 36 -9.48 -13.77 -0.68
C GLU A 36 -9.21 -12.89 0.54
N ARG A 37 -9.88 -11.72 0.63
CA ARG A 37 -9.58 -10.65 1.61
C ARG A 37 -8.09 -10.32 1.66
N SER A 38 -7.41 -10.41 0.52
CA SER A 38 -5.97 -10.23 0.39
C SER A 38 -5.66 -8.98 -0.44
N SER A 39 -4.52 -8.36 -0.14
CA SER A 39 -3.95 -7.32 -1.00
C SER A 39 -2.44 -7.40 -0.97
N SER A 40 -1.82 -7.15 -2.12
CA SER A 40 -0.39 -6.99 -2.25
C SER A 40 -0.05 -5.55 -2.65
N LEU A 41 1.13 -5.11 -2.24
CA LEU A 41 1.74 -3.86 -2.65
C LEU A 41 3.12 -4.17 -3.22
N HIS A 42 3.31 -3.83 -4.49
CA HIS A 42 4.58 -3.89 -5.18
C HIS A 42 5.13 -2.48 -5.35
N ILE A 43 6.39 -2.27 -4.98
CA ILE A 43 7.10 -1.00 -5.11
C ILE A 43 8.24 -1.21 -6.11
N SER A 44 8.09 -0.70 -7.33
CA SER A 44 9.14 -0.80 -8.34
C SER A 44 10.29 0.18 -8.05
N SER A 45 11.50 -0.18 -8.48
CA SER A 45 12.71 0.66 -8.33
C SER A 45 12.92 1.19 -6.91
N SER A 46 12.78 0.32 -5.90
CA SER A 46 12.87 0.66 -4.46
C SER A 46 14.11 1.52 -4.13
N GLN A 47 13.91 2.56 -3.35
CA GLN A 47 14.95 3.51 -2.93
C GLN A 47 15.09 3.48 -1.40
N THR A 48 16.23 3.94 -0.88
CA THR A 48 16.47 4.01 0.57
C THR A 48 15.44 4.86 1.32
N THR A 49 14.85 5.86 0.65
CA THR A 49 13.79 6.70 1.21
C THR A 49 12.46 5.97 1.41
N ASP A 50 12.31 4.78 0.82
CA ASP A 50 11.10 3.97 0.95
C ASP A 50 11.15 3.09 2.21
N SER A 51 12.26 3.09 2.96
CA SER A 51 12.37 2.39 4.23
C SER A 51 11.35 2.93 5.25
N GLY A 52 10.64 2.03 5.91
CA GLY A 52 9.63 2.34 6.91
C GLY A 52 8.63 1.21 7.07
N THR A 53 7.54 1.48 7.79
CA THR A 53 6.48 0.50 8.02
C THR A 53 5.33 0.74 7.07
N TYR A 54 4.88 -0.33 6.42
CA TYR A 54 3.74 -0.31 5.50
C TYR A 54 2.56 -1.00 6.16
N PHE A 55 1.42 -0.33 6.18
CA PHE A 55 0.18 -0.86 6.76
C PHE A 55 -0.86 -1.02 5.66
N CYS A 56 -1.65 -2.08 5.73
CA CYS A 56 -2.88 -2.21 4.98
C CYS A 56 -4.08 -2.17 5.92
N ALA A 57 -5.16 -1.54 5.49
CA ALA A 57 -6.43 -1.55 6.19
C ALA A 57 -7.56 -1.91 5.22
N MET A 58 -8.38 -2.87 5.63
CA MET A 58 -9.64 -3.20 4.96
C MET A 58 -10.77 -2.72 5.88
N GLU A 59 -11.77 -2.05 5.32
CA GLU A 59 -12.98 -1.73 6.09
C GLU A 59 -13.69 -3.04 6.47
N PRO A 60 -14.32 -3.11 7.66
CA PRO A 60 -15.00 -4.31 8.15
C PRO A 60 -16.09 -4.85 7.21
#